data_AF-R6CQM0-F1
#
_entry.id   AF-R6CQM0-F1
#
_cell.length_a   1.000
_cell.length_b   1.000
_cell.length_c   1.000
_cell.angle_alpha   90.00
_cell.angle_beta   90.00
_cell.angle_gamma   90.00
#
_symmetry.space_group_name_H-M   'P 1'
#
loop_
_entity.id
_entity.type
_entity.pdbx_description
1 polymer ?
#
loop_
_entity_poly.entity_id
_entity_poly.type
_entity_poly.pdbx_seq_one_letter_code
_entity_poly.pdbx_strand_id
1 'polypeptide(L)'
;MFAGLSIFIGYQLITKLFVEYEYILTNADLDIDKIINQAKRNRLCTIDLHKVSEYGVVNGDFAVGEDETLVKAGANNPELTDYYLRFTHREFGKGVLVFTPSTEMAQLMKPFFPRNAVSKL
;
A
#
# COMPACT_ATOMS: atom_id res chain seq x y z
N MET A 1 12.03 10.97 38.23
CA MET A 1 11.42 9.72 37.74
C MET A 1 10.50 9.97 36.55
N PHE A 2 9.51 10.87 36.66
CA PHE A 2 8.58 11.18 35.56
C PHE A 2 9.24 11.74 34.29
N ALA A 3 10.23 12.64 34.41
CA ALA A 3 10.90 13.22 33.24
C ALA A 3 11.63 12.17 32.37
N GLY A 4 12.33 11.21 32.99
CA GLY A 4 13.03 10.15 32.26
C GLY A 4 12.06 9.19 31.56
N LEU A 5 10.94 8.85 32.20
CA LEU A 5 9.90 8.04 31.60
C LEU A 5 9.25 8.75 30.40
N SER A 6 8.97 10.05 30.52
CA SER A 6 8.40 10.85 29.43
C SER A 6 9.34 10.93 28.22
N ILE A 7 10.65 11.11 28.44
CA ILE A 7 11.65 11.13 27.37
C ILE A 7 11.72 9.76 26.69
N PHE A 8 11.73 8.67 27.46
CA PHE A 8 11.77 7.31 26.91
C PHE A 8 10.53 6.97 26.07
N ILE A 9 9.33 7.29 26.58
CA ILE A 9 8.08 7.11 25.82
C ILE A 9 8.08 7.99 24.57
N GLY A 10 8.51 9.25 24.68
CA GLY A 10 8.62 10.17 23.54
C GLY A 10 9.53 9.62 22.44
N TYR A 11 10.71 9.11 22.80
CA TYR A 11 11.64 8.48 21.86
C TYR A 11 11.02 7.26 21.17
N GLN A 12 10.34 6.38 21.91
CA GLN A 12 9.65 5.20 21.36
C GLN A 12 8.50 5.56 20.41
N LEU A 13 7.84 6.70 20.61
CA LEU A 13 6.79 7.17 19.72
C LEU A 13 7.37 7.78 18.44
N ILE A 14 8.37 8.66 18.57
CA ILE A 14 8.99 9.34 17.42
C ILE A 14 9.64 8.33 16.46
N THR A 15 10.35 7.32 17.00
CA THR A 15 10.98 6.28 16.17
C THR A 15 9.96 5.50 15.34
N LYS A 16 8.73 5.32 15.83
CA LYS A 16 7.65 4.64 15.08
C LYS A 16 7.07 5.46 13.93
N LEU A 17 7.37 6.75 13.84
CA LEU A 17 6.89 7.63 12.76
C LEU A 17 7.72 7.48 11.48
N PHE A 18 8.94 6.96 11.58
CA PHE A 18 9.77 6.65 10.41
C PHE A 18 9.26 5.37 9.76
N VAL A 19 8.32 5.53 8.82
CA VAL A 19 7.67 4.45 8.11
C VAL A 19 8.04 4.51 6.63
N GLU A 20 8.47 3.38 6.11
CA GLU A 20 8.75 3.15 4.70
C GLU A 20 7.90 1.96 4.23
N TYR A 21 7.57 1.94 2.94
CA TYR A 21 6.86 0.83 2.31
C TYR A 21 7.73 0.22 1.23
N GLU A 22 7.83 -1.10 1.24
CA GLU A 22 8.51 -1.88 0.20
C GLU A 22 7.48 -2.69 -0.57
N TYR A 23 7.62 -2.70 -1.89
CA TYR A 23 6.78 -3.46 -2.79
C TYR A 23 7.64 -4.49 -3.53
N ILE A 24 7.25 -5.75 -3.48
CA ILE A 24 7.92 -6.83 -4.19
C ILE A 24 6.92 -7.46 -5.15
N LEU A 25 7.28 -7.53 -6.43
CA LEU A 25 6.51 -8.23 -7.45
C LEU A 25 7.19 -9.57 -7.79
N THR A 26 6.48 -10.66 -7.56
CA THR A 26 6.96 -12.02 -7.87
C THR A 26 5.87 -12.83 -8.54
N ASN A 27 6.06 -13.21 -9.81
CA ASN A 27 5.15 -14.12 -10.54
C ASN A 27 3.66 -13.74 -10.49
N ALA A 28 3.35 -12.44 -10.52
CA ALA A 28 2.02 -11.84 -10.34
C ALA A 28 1.52 -11.63 -8.89
N ASP A 29 2.27 -12.04 -7.88
CA ASP A 29 2.00 -11.67 -6.50
C ASP A 29 2.71 -10.36 -6.16
N LEU A 30 1.96 -9.40 -5.63
CA LEU A 30 2.44 -8.13 -5.11
C LEU A 30 2.45 -8.19 -3.59
N ASP A 31 3.64 -8.30 -3.01
CA ASP A 31 3.88 -8.25 -1.57
C ASP A 31 4.11 -6.80 -1.13
N ILE A 32 3.40 -6.37 -0.09
CA ILE A 32 3.54 -5.03 0.50
C ILE A 32 4.00 -5.16 1.95
N ASP A 33 5.18 -4.64 2.24
CA ASP A 33 5.78 -4.68 3.56
C ASP A 33 5.96 -3.26 4.12
N LYS A 34 5.59 -3.09 5.39
CA LYS A 34 5.81 -1.87 6.17
C LYS A 34 7.08 -1.99 6.99
N ILE A 35 8.03 -1.09 6.76
CA ILE A 35 9.28 -1.00 7.51
C ILE A 35 9.18 0.17 8.47
N ILE A 36 9.45 -0.07 9.76
CA ILE A 36 9.41 0.93 10.83
C ILE A 36 10.83 1.10 11.37
N ASN A 37 11.33 2.33 11.33
CA ASN A 37 12.64 2.73 11.83
C ASN A 37 13.80 1.86 11.31
N GLN A 38 13.69 1.35 10.07
CA GLN A 38 14.64 0.42 9.44
C GLN A 38 14.96 -0.85 10.26
N ALA A 39 14.17 -1.15 11.29
CA ALA A 39 14.45 -2.20 12.26
C ALA A 39 13.37 -3.29 12.28
N LYS A 40 12.11 -2.90 12.06
CA LYS A 40 10.96 -3.81 12.11
C LYS A 40 10.22 -3.83 10.79
N ARG A 41 10.11 -5.00 10.17
CA ARG A 41 9.32 -5.24 8.97
C ARG A 41 8.02 -5.97 9.34
N ASN A 42 6.88 -5.45 8.91
CA ASN A 42 5.57 -6.07 9.06
C ASN A 42 4.95 -6.24 7.67
N ARG A 43 4.59 -7.47 7.29
CA ARG A 43 3.85 -7.72 6.05
C ARG A 43 2.42 -7.22 6.18
N LEU A 44 2.01 -6.31 5.30
CA LEU A 44 0.67 -5.74 5.30
C LEU A 44 -0.32 -6.64 4.58
N CYS A 45 0.01 -7.01 3.34
CA CYS A 45 -0.77 -7.97 2.56
C CYS A 45 0.04 -8.48 1.36
N THR A 46 -0.45 -9.58 0.81
CA THR A 46 -0.01 -10.13 -0.48
C THR A 46 -1.21 -10.09 -1.41
N ILE A 47 -1.05 -9.48 -2.59
CA ILE A 47 -2.13 -9.29 -3.57
C ILE A 47 -1.81 -10.10 -4.81
N ASP A 48 -2.70 -11.03 -5.15
CA ASP A 48 -2.67 -11.71 -6.44
C ASP A 48 -3.21 -10.75 -7.52
N LEU A 49 -2.32 -10.30 -8.41
CA LEU A 49 -2.67 -9.32 -9.44
C LEU A 49 -3.71 -9.85 -10.45
N HIS A 50 -3.87 -11.17 -10.60
CA HIS A 50 -4.93 -11.77 -11.42
C HIS A 50 -6.33 -11.63 -10.80
N LYS A 51 -6.43 -11.22 -9.54
CA LYS A 51 -7.70 -10.96 -8.85
C LYS A 51 -8.01 -9.48 -8.68
N VAL A 52 -7.27 -8.63 -9.38
CA VAL A 52 -7.53 -7.19 -9.42
C VAL A 52 -8.74 -6.93 -10.31
N SER A 53 -9.72 -6.19 -9.78
CA SER A 53 -10.95 -5.82 -10.48
C SER A 53 -10.87 -4.44 -11.12
N GLU A 54 -10.12 -3.52 -10.51
CA GLU A 54 -9.96 -2.14 -10.98
C GLU A 54 -8.57 -1.63 -10.61
N TYR A 55 -7.96 -0.85 -11.51
CA TYR A 55 -6.71 -0.15 -11.23
C TYR A 55 -6.70 1.22 -11.89
N GLY A 56 -6.00 2.18 -11.30
CA GLY A 56 -5.92 3.53 -11.84
C GLY A 56 -5.09 4.49 -10.99
N VAL A 57 -5.15 5.76 -11.38
CA VAL A 57 -4.55 6.87 -10.62
C VAL A 57 -5.56 7.38 -9.59
N VAL A 58 -5.09 7.72 -8.40
CA VAL A 58 -5.91 8.39 -7.38
C VAL A 58 -6.17 9.84 -7.82
N ASN A 59 -7.44 10.17 -8.04
CA ASN A 59 -7.88 11.51 -8.44
C ASN A 59 -9.14 11.90 -7.64
N GLY A 60 -9.79 13.02 -7.99
CA GLY A 60 -10.99 13.50 -7.30
C GLY A 60 -12.20 12.55 -7.31
N ASP A 61 -12.24 11.60 -8.25
CA ASP A 61 -13.33 10.61 -8.38
C ASP A 61 -13.02 9.31 -7.62
N PHE A 62 -11.82 9.17 -7.07
CA PHE A 62 -11.44 8.01 -6.27
C PHE A 62 -12.13 8.06 -4.90
N ALA A 63 -12.87 7.01 -4.59
CA ALA A 63 -13.48 6.80 -3.28
C ALA A 63 -13.31 5.34 -2.85
N VAL A 64 -13.07 5.11 -1.57
CA VAL A 64 -13.11 3.77 -0.97
C VAL A 64 -14.54 3.50 -0.55
N GLY A 65 -15.09 2.36 -0.97
CA GLY A 65 -16.42 1.92 -0.59
C GLY A 65 -16.49 1.52 0.88
N GLU A 66 -17.68 1.58 1.47
CA GLU A 66 -17.88 1.31 2.90
C GLU A 66 -17.51 -0.13 3.29
N ASP A 67 -17.66 -1.10 2.38
CA ASP A 67 -17.36 -2.52 2.59
C ASP A 67 -15.92 -2.90 2.20
N GLU A 68 -15.05 -1.94 1.94
CA GLU A 68 -13.69 -2.20 1.46
C GLU A 68 -12.62 -1.87 2.49
N THR A 69 -11.66 -2.77 2.62
CA THR A 69 -10.49 -2.56 3.48
C THR A 69 -9.45 -1.74 2.74
N LEU A 70 -9.17 -0.53 3.23
CA LEU A 70 -8.09 0.32 2.70
C LEU A 70 -6.72 -0.12 3.24
N VAL A 71 -5.83 -0.52 2.33
CA VAL A 71 -4.39 -0.67 2.56
C VAL A 71 -3.71 0.59 2.04
N LYS A 72 -3.37 1.51 2.95
CA LYS A 72 -2.65 2.75 2.62
C LYS A 72 -1.14 2.53 2.77
N ALA A 73 -0.46 2.38 1.65
CA ALA A 73 0.98 2.18 1.54
C ALA A 73 1.65 3.25 0.66
N GLY A 74 1.07 4.45 0.54
CA GLY A 74 1.64 5.54 -0.24
C GLY A 74 2.77 6.29 0.46
N ALA A 75 3.59 7.00 -0.32
CA ALA A 75 4.68 7.86 0.16
C ALA A 75 4.18 9.13 0.86
N ASN A 76 2.88 9.45 0.72
CA ASN A 76 2.26 10.66 1.27
C ASN A 76 2.99 11.94 0.82
N ASN A 77 3.46 11.95 -0.43
CA ASN A 77 4.12 13.08 -1.06
C ASN A 77 3.22 13.62 -2.19
N PRO A 78 2.71 14.87 -2.10
CA PRO A 78 1.85 15.47 -3.11
C PRO A 78 2.47 15.61 -4.51
N GLU A 79 3.81 15.57 -4.60
CA GLU A 79 4.53 15.65 -5.88
C GLU A 79 4.57 14.31 -6.63
N LEU A 80 4.21 13.21 -5.95
CA LEU A 80 4.20 11.88 -6.53
C LEU A 80 2.77 11.43 -6.86
N THR A 81 2.65 10.63 -7.91
CA THR A 81 1.36 10.08 -8.33
C THR A 81 1.01 8.85 -7.50
N ASP A 82 -0.07 8.93 -6.74
CA ASP A 82 -0.66 7.78 -6.07
C ASP A 82 -1.50 6.96 -7.04
N TYR A 83 -1.31 5.65 -7.00
CA TYR A 83 -2.08 4.67 -7.74
C TYR A 83 -2.94 3.86 -6.78
N TYR A 84 -3.99 3.25 -7.31
CA TYR A 84 -4.80 2.30 -6.56
C TYR A 84 -5.07 1.01 -7.31
N LEU A 85 -5.26 -0.07 -6.54
CA LEU A 85 -5.74 -1.37 -7.01
C LEU A 85 -6.92 -1.80 -6.15
N ARG A 86 -8.02 -2.21 -6.76
CA ARG A 86 -9.09 -2.94 -6.08
C ARG A 86 -8.91 -4.43 -6.30
N PHE A 87 -8.94 -5.20 -5.23
CA PHE A 87 -8.70 -6.63 -5.26
C PHE A 87 -9.62 -7.36 -4.28
N THR A 88 -9.73 -8.68 -4.45
CA THR A 88 -10.39 -9.54 -3.47
C THR A 88 -9.34 -10.38 -2.74
N HIS A 89 -9.24 -10.20 -1.43
CA HIS A 89 -8.38 -10.98 -0.54
C HIS A 89 -9.17 -12.06 0.19
N ARG A 90 -8.52 -13.19 0.47
CA ARG A 90 -9.17 -14.33 1.15
C ARG A 90 -9.60 -13.99 2.59
N GLU A 91 -8.80 -13.19 3.29
CA GLU A 91 -9.01 -12.87 4.71
C GLU A 91 -9.77 -11.55 4.93
N PHE A 92 -9.56 -10.55 4.05
CA PHE A 92 -10.09 -9.19 4.25
C PHE A 92 -11.30 -8.89 3.36
N GLY A 93 -11.71 -9.84 2.51
CA GLY A 93 -12.76 -9.61 1.51
C GLY A 93 -12.31 -8.60 0.45
N LYS A 94 -13.15 -7.58 0.17
CA LYS A 94 -12.82 -6.54 -0.80
C LYS A 94 -11.78 -5.60 -0.22
N GLY A 95 -10.68 -5.40 -0.94
CA GLY A 95 -9.57 -4.54 -0.54
C GLY A 95 -9.27 -3.49 -1.58
N VAL A 96 -8.80 -2.33 -1.11
CA VAL A 96 -8.26 -1.26 -1.94
C VAL A 96 -6.86 -0.94 -1.47
N LEU A 97 -5.88 -1.11 -2.35
CA LEU A 97 -4.51 -0.65 -2.12
C LEU A 97 -4.40 0.77 -2.66
N VAL A 98 -3.83 1.68 -1.87
CA VAL A 98 -3.35 2.99 -2.34
C VAL A 98 -1.86 3.08 -2.06
N PHE A 99 -1.06 3.31 -3.09
CA PHE A 99 0.39 3.22 -3.04
C PHE A 99 1.04 4.09 -4.11
N THR A 100 2.33 4.36 -3.96
CA THR A 100 3.10 5.24 -4.83
C THR A 100 4.21 4.43 -5.52
N PRO A 101 3.90 3.55 -6.49
CA PRO A 101 4.90 2.77 -7.19
C PRO A 101 5.77 3.66 -8.09
N SER A 102 6.98 3.20 -8.41
CA SER A 102 7.75 3.79 -9.51
C SER A 102 7.07 3.53 -10.86
N THR A 103 7.39 4.36 -11.85
CA THR A 103 6.90 4.18 -13.23
C THR A 103 7.24 2.79 -13.79
N GLU A 104 8.44 2.30 -13.47
CA GLU A 104 8.90 0.96 -13.86
C GLU A 104 8.05 -0.14 -13.21
N MET A 105 7.81 -0.05 -11.90
CA MET A 105 6.96 -1.00 -11.19
C MET A 105 5.53 -1.02 -11.75
N ALA A 106 4.96 0.16 -12.02
CA ALA A 106 3.65 0.29 -12.64
C ALA A 106 3.59 -0.41 -14.02
N GLN A 107 4.65 -0.31 -14.83
CA GLN A 107 4.73 -0.99 -16.11
C GLN A 107 4.88 -2.51 -15.96
N LEU A 108 5.66 -2.98 -14.97
CA LEU A 108 5.84 -4.41 -14.70
C LEU A 108 4.57 -5.10 -14.20
N MET A 109 3.69 -4.38 -13.51
CA MET A 109 2.41 -4.95 -13.03
C MET A 109 1.38 -5.12 -14.15
N LYS A 110 1.35 -4.21 -15.14
CA LYS A 110 0.31 -4.16 -16.20
C LYS A 110 0.01 -5.51 -16.87
N PRO A 111 1.00 -6.33 -17.26
CA PRO A 111 0.74 -7.61 -17.93
C PRO A 111 0.02 -8.64 -17.06
N PHE A 112 0.11 -8.51 -15.73
CA PHE A 112 -0.50 -9.45 -14.80
C PHE A 112 -1.98 -9.13 -14.51
N PHE A 113 -2.44 -7.92 -14.84
CA PHE A 113 -3.84 -7.57 -14.63
C PHE A 113 -4.77 -8.34 -15.58
N PRO A 114 -5.94 -8.78 -15.09
CA PRO A 114 -6.95 -9.41 -15.92
C PRO A 114 -7.42 -8.50 -17.04
N ARG A 115 -7.70 -9.08 -18.22
CA ARG A 115 -8.20 -8.32 -19.38
C ARG A 115 -9.56 -7.64 -19.14
N ASN A 116 -10.34 -8.15 -18.18
CA ASN A 116 -11.64 -7.62 -17.79
C ASN A 116 -11.55 -6.62 -16.62
N ALA A 117 -10.35 -6.33 -16.09
CA ALA A 117 -10.18 -5.33 -15.07
C ALA A 117 -10.45 -3.93 -15.63
N VAL A 118 -11.15 -3.09 -14.85
CA VAL A 118 -11.45 -1.71 -15.24
C VAL A 118 -10.18 -0.86 -15.08
N SER A 119 -9.79 -0.16 -16.15
CA SER A 119 -8.61 0.72 -16.16
C SER A 119 -9.04 2.18 -16.08
N LYS A 120 -8.59 2.92 -15.06
CA LYS A 120 -8.74 4.37 -14.89
C LYS A 120 -7.37 5.06 -14.81
N LEU A 121 -6.53 4.81 -15.81
CA LEU A 121 -5.21 5.45 -15.97
C LEU A 121 -5.33 6.78 -16.72
#